data_AF-A0AAW5YXB9-F1
#
_entry.id   AF-A0AAW5YXB9-F1
#
_cell.length_a   1.000
_cell.length_b   1.000
_cell.length_c   1.000
_cell.angle_alpha   90.00
_cell.angle_beta   90.00
_cell.angle_gamma   90.00
#
_symmetry.space_group_name_H-M   'P 1'
#
loop_
_entity.id
_entity.type
_entity.pdbx_description
1 polymer ?
#
loop_
_entity_poly.entity_id
_entity_poly.type
_entity_poly.pdbx_seq_one_letter_code
_entity_poly.pdbx_strand_id
1 'polypeptide(L)'
;VLYHHGSRKGAEAWDFLTGFSGYLHCDQYPGYLRLSQQDVTLVGCMAHARRKFHDSLPKDKTRESDATSVANQGIHYCDQMFSLEYAWKDLS
;
A
#
# COMPACT_ATOMS: atom_id res chain seq x y z
N VAL A 1 -13.96 12.47 8.15
CA VAL A 1 -12.87 12.21 7.19
C VAL A 1 -12.57 13.51 6.48
N LEU A 2 -11.31 13.97 6.51
CA LEU A 2 -10.85 15.17 5.80
C LEU A 2 -10.37 14.75 4.41
N TYR A 3 -10.82 15.43 3.37
CA TYR A 3 -10.41 15.19 1.98
C TYR A 3 -9.75 16.46 1.44
N HIS A 4 -8.58 16.30 0.84
CA HIS A 4 -7.87 17.37 0.14
C HIS A 4 -7.84 17.03 -1.36
N HIS A 5 -8.40 17.91 -2.18
CA HIS A 5 -8.44 17.74 -3.62
C HIS A 5 -7.50 18.76 -4.27
N GLY A 6 -6.35 18.27 -4.71
CA GLY A 6 -5.29 19.06 -5.35
C GLY A 6 -4.66 18.29 -6.52
N SER A 7 -3.49 18.74 -6.96
CA SER A 7 -2.68 18.00 -7.91
C SER A 7 -1.96 16.82 -7.24
N ARG A 8 -1.28 16.00 -8.06
CA ARG A 8 -0.45 14.89 -7.58
C ARG A 8 0.94 15.31 -7.13
N LYS A 9 1.27 16.61 -7.14
CA LYS A 9 2.61 17.08 -6.77
C LYS A 9 2.91 16.66 -5.34
N GLY A 10 4.14 16.18 -5.12
CA GLY A 10 4.65 15.94 -3.79
C GLY A 10 4.32 17.12 -2.89
N ALA A 11 4.68 18.36 -3.29
CA ALA A 11 4.52 19.65 -2.58
C ALA A 11 3.20 19.79 -1.80
N GLU A 12 2.08 19.35 -2.38
CA GLU A 12 0.77 19.48 -1.75
C GLU A 12 0.56 18.49 -0.60
N ALA A 13 1.14 17.29 -0.68
CA ALA A 13 1.11 16.33 0.42
C ALA A 13 1.92 16.83 1.64
N TRP A 14 3.01 17.59 1.43
CA TRP A 14 3.80 18.20 2.51
C TRP A 14 2.97 19.22 3.26
N ASP A 15 2.37 20.15 2.51
CA ASP A 15 1.61 21.26 3.07
C ASP A 15 0.40 20.72 3.83
N PHE A 16 -0.29 19.73 3.26
CA PHE A 16 -1.43 19.08 3.91
C PHE A 16 -1.06 18.33 5.20
N LEU A 17 0.11 17.67 5.24
CA LEU A 17 0.57 16.88 6.39
C LEU A 17 1.47 17.67 7.35
N THR A 18 1.53 18.99 7.22
CA THR A 18 2.35 19.83 8.09
C THR A 18 1.92 19.69 9.55
N GLY A 19 2.88 19.37 10.43
CA GLY A 19 2.64 19.15 11.86
C GLY A 19 2.16 17.75 12.23
N PHE A 20 1.97 16.85 11.27
CA PHE A 20 1.72 15.44 11.56
C PHE A 20 2.99 14.74 12.05
N SER A 21 2.86 13.91 13.09
CA SER A 21 3.89 12.97 13.53
C SER A 21 3.28 11.60 13.81
N GLY A 22 4.10 10.55 13.73
CA GLY A 22 3.68 9.16 13.90
C GLY A 22 3.63 8.36 12.60
N TYR A 23 2.69 7.43 12.48
CA TYR A 23 2.64 6.47 11.37
C TYR A 23 1.71 6.92 10.25
N LEU A 24 2.25 7.09 9.05
CA LEU A 24 1.48 7.42 7.85
C LEU A 24 1.32 6.18 6.96
N HIS A 25 0.13 5.57 6.98
CA HIS A 25 -0.20 4.46 6.10
C HIS A 25 -0.44 4.99 4.67
N CYS A 26 0.37 4.54 3.71
CA CYS A 26 0.43 5.11 2.37
C CYS A 26 0.65 4.05 1.28
N ASP A 27 0.36 4.39 0.03
CA ASP A 27 0.61 3.53 -1.15
C ASP A 27 2.07 3.54 -1.61
N GLN A 28 2.97 4.11 -0.81
CA GLN A 28 4.37 4.39 -1.14
C GLN A 28 4.57 5.27 -2.40
N TYR A 29 3.64 6.17 -2.70
CA TYR A 29 3.89 7.20 -3.71
C TYR A 29 5.16 8.00 -3.35
N PRO A 30 6.13 8.17 -4.28
CA PRO A 30 7.38 8.87 -4.01
C PRO A 30 7.22 10.31 -3.51
N GLY A 31 6.08 10.94 -3.77
CA GLY A 31 5.75 12.26 -3.24
C GLY A 31 5.73 12.35 -1.72
N TYR A 32 5.65 11.21 -1.00
CA TYR A 32 5.71 11.15 0.46
C TYR A 32 7.15 11.01 1.01
N LEU A 33 8.15 10.70 0.18
CA LEU A 33 9.48 10.27 0.68
C LEU A 33 10.18 11.26 1.60
N ARG A 34 10.21 12.55 1.27
CA ARG A 34 10.79 13.56 2.16
C ARG A 34 10.04 13.69 3.51
N LEU A 35 8.86 13.07 3.73
CA LEU A 35 8.11 13.14 5.01
C LEU A 35 8.80 12.24 6.02
N SER A 36 9.46 11.19 5.53
CA SER A 36 10.33 10.35 6.35
C SER A 36 11.58 11.08 6.86
N GLN A 37 11.82 12.33 6.45
CA GLN A 37 12.87 13.18 7.01
C GLN A 37 12.37 13.98 8.22
N GLN A 38 11.08 13.83 8.59
CA GLN A 38 10.44 14.42 9.76
C GLN A 38 10.12 13.32 10.78
N ASP A 39 9.33 13.62 11.81
CA ASP A 39 8.84 12.66 12.82
C ASP A 39 7.69 11.77 12.28
N VAL A 40 7.79 11.36 11.01
CA VAL A 40 6.79 10.55 10.31
C VAL A 40 7.41 9.25 9.83
N THR A 41 6.82 8.14 10.26
CA THR A 41 7.16 6.80 9.76
C THR A 41 6.18 6.41 8.66
N LEU A 42 6.69 6.24 7.44
CA LEU A 42 5.88 5.76 6.32
C LEU A 42 5.60 4.27 6.49
N VAL A 43 4.32 3.89 6.46
CA VAL A 43 3.86 2.49 6.52
C VAL A 43 3.27 2.14 5.16
N GLY A 44 3.80 1.07 4.55
CA GLY A 44 3.34 0.62 3.24
C GLY A 44 1.99 -0.07 3.32
N CYS A 45 1.09 0.28 2.39
CA CYS A 45 -0.23 -0.34 2.31
C CYS A 45 -0.18 -1.71 1.65
N MET A 46 -0.50 -2.75 2.41
CA MET A 46 -0.51 -4.13 1.91
C MET A 46 -1.59 -4.36 0.84
N ALA A 47 -2.73 -3.66 0.90
CA ALA A 47 -3.73 -3.71 -0.17
C ALA A 47 -3.17 -3.15 -1.51
N HIS A 48 -2.37 -2.09 -1.44
CA HIS A 48 -1.69 -1.54 -2.61
C HIS A 48 -0.58 -2.47 -3.12
N ALA A 49 0.17 -3.10 -2.22
CA ALA A 49 1.18 -4.10 -2.59
C ALA A 49 0.54 -5.28 -3.34
N ARG A 50 -0.56 -5.84 -2.81
CA ARG A 50 -1.33 -6.91 -3.47
C ARG A 50 -1.79 -6.50 -4.87
N ARG A 51 -2.31 -5.28 -5.03
CA ARG A 51 -2.73 -4.75 -6.35
C ARG A 51 -1.56 -4.74 -7.33
N LYS A 52 -0.35 -4.36 -6.90
CA LYS A 52 0.83 -4.34 -7.78
C LYS A 52 1.24 -5.74 -8.25
N PHE A 53 1.13 -6.76 -7.39
CA PHE A 53 1.36 -8.15 -7.82
C PHE A 53 0.30 -8.59 -8.82
N HIS A 54 -0.97 -8.28 -8.56
CA HIS A 54 -2.07 -8.57 -9.50
C HIS A 54 -1.88 -7.88 -10.85
N ASP A 55 -1.53 -6.58 -10.87
CA ASP A 55 -1.26 -5.82 -12.10
C ASP A 55 -0.08 -6.40 -12.90
N SER A 56 0.80 -7.17 -12.26
CA SER A 56 1.96 -7.81 -12.89
C SER A 56 1.65 -9.18 -13.49
N LEU A 57 0.44 -9.71 -13.30
CA LEU A 57 0.03 -10.96 -13.92
C LEU A 57 -0.08 -10.82 -15.46
N PRO A 58 0.22 -11.89 -16.22
CA PRO A 58 -0.04 -11.91 -17.65
C PRO A 58 -1.53 -11.65 -17.95
N LYS A 59 -1.81 -10.86 -18.99
CA LYS A 59 -3.20 -10.65 -19.47
C LYS A 59 -3.80 -11.91 -20.10
N ASP A 60 -2.95 -12.85 -20.51
CA ASP A 60 -3.35 -14.16 -20.99
C ASP A 60 -3.74 -15.03 -19.79
N LYS A 61 -5.04 -15.28 -19.65
CA LYS A 61 -5.64 -16.04 -18.53
C LYS A 61 -5.06 -17.44 -18.37
N THR A 62 -4.53 -18.05 -19.43
CA THR A 62 -3.91 -19.37 -19.36
C THR A 62 -2.57 -19.35 -18.61
N ARG A 63 -1.87 -18.21 -18.67
CA ARG A 63 -0.58 -17.97 -18.00
C ARG A 63 -0.74 -17.25 -16.66
N GLU A 64 -1.88 -16.58 -16.47
CA GLU A 64 -2.29 -15.96 -15.21
C GLU A 64 -2.40 -16.99 -14.07
N SER A 65 -2.88 -18.20 -14.37
CA SER A 65 -3.05 -19.27 -13.37
C SER A 65 -1.77 -19.99 -12.96
N ASP A 66 -0.59 -19.55 -13.44
CA ASP A 66 0.68 -20.13 -13.00
C ASP A 66 0.98 -19.75 -11.55
N ALA A 67 0.56 -20.63 -10.63
CA ALA A 67 0.74 -20.49 -9.20
C ALA A 67 2.22 -20.42 -8.79
N THR A 68 3.16 -20.83 -9.65
CA THR A 68 4.59 -20.76 -9.36
C THR A 68 5.17 -19.37 -9.62
N SER A 69 4.44 -18.48 -10.30
CA SER A 69 4.91 -17.12 -10.60
C SER A 69 5.07 -16.27 -9.33
N VAL A 70 6.07 -15.37 -9.35
CA VAL A 70 6.33 -14.41 -8.25
C VAL A 70 5.10 -13.53 -7.97
N ALA A 71 4.34 -13.17 -9.01
CA ALA A 71 3.11 -12.40 -8.86
C ALA A 71 2.05 -13.15 -8.04
N ASN A 72 1.76 -14.42 -8.38
CA ASN A 72 0.80 -15.23 -7.63
C ASN A 72 1.28 -15.53 -6.21
N GLN A 73 2.58 -15.74 -6.00
CA GLN A 73 3.14 -15.88 -4.65
C GLN A 73 2.91 -14.61 -3.81
N GLY A 74 3.15 -13.43 -4.39
CA GLY A 74 2.91 -12.15 -3.71
C GLY A 74 1.44 -11.94 -3.35
N ILE A 75 0.52 -12.28 -4.25
CA ILE A 75 -0.93 -12.24 -3.97
C ILE A 75 -1.28 -13.21 -2.84
N HIS A 76 -0.77 -14.45 -2.89
CA HIS A 76 -1.03 -15.47 -1.89
C HIS A 76 -0.60 -15.05 -0.49
N TYR A 77 0.62 -14.51 -0.33
CA TYR A 77 1.08 -14.03 0.97
C TYR A 77 0.24 -12.87 1.51
N CYS A 78 -0.20 -11.94 0.64
CA CYS A 78 -1.12 -10.88 1.04
C CYS A 78 -2.48 -11.45 1.50
N ASP A 79 -3.02 -12.43 0.77
CA ASP A 79 -4.30 -13.08 1.12
C ASP A 79 -4.22 -13.84 2.46
N GLN A 80 -3.10 -14.51 2.73
CA GLN A 80 -2.86 -15.14 4.03
C GLN A 80 -2.83 -14.10 5.15
N MET A 81 -2.12 -12.99 4.96
CA MET A 81 -2.05 -11.90 5.94
C MET A 81 -3.44 -11.32 6.24
N PHE A 82 -4.23 -11.01 5.21
CA PHE A 82 -5.58 -10.47 5.40
C PHE A 82 -6.52 -11.48 6.05
N SER A 83 -6.33 -12.77 5.79
CA SER A 83 -7.09 -13.84 6.45
C SER A 83 -6.78 -13.88 7.95
N LEU A 84 -5.50 -13.70 8.34
CA LEU A 84 -5.09 -13.59 9.74
C LEU A 84 -5.64 -12.32 10.40
N GLU A 85 -5.51 -11.16 9.74
CA GLU A 85 -6.10 -9.89 10.23
C GLU A 85 -7.60 -10.04 10.50
N TYR A 86 -8.33 -10.70 9.58
CA TYR A 86 -9.76 -10.96 9.75
C TYR A 86 -10.05 -11.91 10.92
N ALA A 87 -9.27 -12.99 11.06
CA ALA A 87 -9.42 -13.94 12.16
C ALA A 87 -9.13 -13.31 13.54
N TRP A 88 -8.32 -12.24 13.57
CA TRP A 88 -7.90 -11.55 14.79
C TRP A 88 -8.62 -10.23 15.03
N LYS A 89 -9.63 -9.89 14.23
CA LYS A 89 -10.35 -8.61 14.31
C LYS A 89 -10.93 -8.30 15.70
N ASP A 90 -11.22 -9.34 16.50
CA ASP A 90 -11.82 -9.22 17.83
C ASP A 90 -10.77 -9.30 18.97
N LEU A 91 -9.47 -9.34 18.64
CA LEU A 91 -8.36 -9.36 19.62
C LEU A 91 -7.81 -7.97 19.96
N SER A 92 -8.29 -6.91 19.30
CA SER A 92 -7.82 -5.52 19.47
C SER A 92 -8.91 -4.60 20.00
#